data_AF-A0A2D7VXN7-F1
#
_entry.id   AF-A0A2D7VXN7-F1
#
_cell.length_a   1.000
_cell.length_b   1.000
_cell.length_c   1.000
_cell.angle_alpha   90.00
_cell.angle_beta   90.00
_cell.angle_gamma   90.00
#
_symmetry.space_group_name_H-M   'P 1'
#
loop_
_entity.id
_entity.type
_entity.pdbx_description
1 polymer ?
#
loop_
_entity_poly.entity_id
_entity_poly.type
_entity_poly.pdbx_seq_one_letter_code
_entity_poly.pdbx_strand_id
1 'polypeptide(L)'
;MDKKPAKKGRPIKKIDVEQVRALARLGCTYDEIADVLGMARSTFGNKLKQKEVREAYERGLSEGDVSIRRAQYDAAVNGKTAMLIWLGKNRLNQTDRVETKTENEITDT
;
A
#
# COMPACT_ATOMS: atom_id res chain seq x y z
N MET A 1 -36.95 -29.20 -28.35
CA MET A 1 -36.81 -28.52 -27.05
C MET A 1 -35.97 -27.27 -27.27
N ASP A 2 -36.61 -26.11 -27.39
CA ASP A 2 -35.91 -24.84 -27.57
C ASP A 2 -35.25 -24.41 -26.26
N LYS A 3 -33.91 -24.35 -26.26
CA LYS A 3 -33.14 -23.86 -25.10
C LYS A 3 -33.32 -22.35 -24.99
N LYS A 4 -34.00 -21.91 -23.93
CA LYS A 4 -34.14 -20.50 -23.56
C LYS A 4 -32.74 -19.88 -23.32
N PRO A 5 -32.42 -18.73 -23.93
CA PRO A 5 -31.09 -18.14 -23.79
C PRO A 5 -30.82 -17.74 -22.33
N ALA A 6 -29.62 -18.08 -21.84
CA ALA A 6 -29.21 -17.75 -20.48
C ALA A 6 -29.22 -16.23 -20.26
N LYS A 7 -29.74 -15.78 -19.11
CA LYS A 7 -29.70 -14.37 -18.69
C LYS A 7 -28.24 -13.91 -18.67
N LYS A 8 -27.88 -12.99 -19.57
CA LYS A 8 -26.55 -12.37 -19.63
C LYS A 8 -26.31 -11.61 -18.31
N GLY A 9 -25.20 -11.90 -17.62
CA GLY A 9 -24.86 -11.26 -16.35
C GLY A 9 -24.71 -9.74 -16.44
N ARG A 10 -24.66 -9.06 -15.28
CA ARG A 10 -24.46 -7.61 -15.19
C ARG A 10 -23.20 -7.20 -15.97
N PRO A 11 -23.24 -6.14 -16.78
CA PRO A 11 -22.07 -5.67 -17.52
C PRO A 11 -20.87 -5.42 -16.60
N ILE A 12 -19.70 -5.90 -17.00
CA ILE A 12 -18.45 -5.69 -16.28
C ILE A 12 -18.08 -4.21 -16.40
N LYS A 13 -18.13 -3.46 -15.29
CA LYS A 13 -17.69 -2.06 -15.24
C LYS A 13 -16.19 -1.99 -15.57
N LYS A 14 -15.81 -1.09 -16.49
CA LYS A 14 -14.39 -0.75 -16.73
C LYS A 14 -13.86 -0.04 -15.49
N ILE A 15 -12.67 -0.41 -15.04
CA ILE A 15 -12.02 0.21 -13.88
C ILE A 15 -11.05 1.27 -14.37
N ASP A 16 -11.00 2.39 -13.67
CA ASP A 16 -10.00 3.44 -13.93
C ASP A 16 -8.68 3.06 -13.25
N VAL A 17 -7.72 2.66 -14.07
CA VAL A 17 -6.41 2.15 -13.64
C VAL A 17 -5.55 3.27 -13.06
N GLU A 18 -5.65 4.50 -13.58
CA GLU A 18 -4.89 5.64 -13.05
C GLU A 18 -5.46 6.09 -11.72
N GLN A 19 -6.79 6.03 -11.54
CA GLN A 19 -7.40 6.28 -10.24
C GLN A 19 -6.96 5.25 -9.19
N VAL A 20 -6.86 3.97 -9.56
CA VAL A 20 -6.32 2.92 -8.66
C VAL A 20 -4.88 3.26 -8.24
N ARG A 21 -4.01 3.61 -9.19
CA ARG A 21 -2.62 3.99 -8.89
C ARG A 21 -2.54 5.22 -7.98
N ALA A 22 -3.33 6.24 -8.25
CA ALA A 22 -3.37 7.46 -7.44
C ALA A 22 -3.78 7.18 -5.99
N LEU A 23 -4.78 6.34 -5.77
CA LEU A 23 -5.24 5.95 -4.44
C LEU A 23 -4.23 5.04 -3.72
N ALA A 24 -3.64 4.08 -4.45
CA ALA A 24 -2.57 3.23 -3.90
C ALA A 24 -1.35 4.04 -3.46
N ARG A 25 -1.00 5.11 -4.21
CA ARG A 25 0.07 6.05 -3.83
C ARG A 25 -0.18 6.70 -2.47
N LEU A 26 -1.43 7.01 -2.16
CA LEU A 26 -1.83 7.56 -0.85
C LEU A 26 -1.77 6.53 0.28
N GLY A 27 -1.58 5.25 -0.03
CA GLY A 27 -1.62 4.16 0.94
C GLY A 27 -3.04 3.73 1.30
N CYS A 28 -4.04 4.04 0.46
CA CYS A 28 -5.40 3.58 0.68
C CYS A 28 -5.48 2.05 0.64
N THR A 29 -6.28 1.50 1.55
CA THR A 29 -6.64 0.10 1.62
C THR A 29 -7.55 -0.31 0.45
N TYR A 30 -7.70 -1.62 0.24
CA TYR A 30 -8.63 -2.15 -0.77
C TYR A 30 -10.08 -1.73 -0.53
N ASP A 31 -10.48 -1.57 0.73
CA ASP A 31 -11.82 -1.13 1.11
C ASP A 31 -12.04 0.32 0.70
N GLU A 32 -11.11 1.22 1.06
CA GLU A 32 -11.17 2.64 0.68
C GLU A 32 -11.13 2.81 -0.85
N ILE A 33 -10.28 2.05 -1.55
CA ILE A 33 -10.23 2.10 -3.02
C ILE A 33 -11.55 1.64 -3.63
N ALA A 34 -12.14 0.56 -3.11
CA ALA A 34 -13.41 0.04 -3.62
C ALA A 34 -14.56 1.04 -3.40
N ASP A 35 -14.61 1.67 -2.22
CA ASP A 35 -15.59 2.69 -1.88
C ASP A 35 -15.49 3.91 -2.80
N VAL A 36 -14.27 4.42 -3.03
CA VAL A 36 -14.03 5.55 -3.95
C VAL A 36 -14.42 5.20 -5.38
N LEU A 37 -14.19 3.97 -5.83
CA LEU A 37 -14.56 3.50 -7.17
C LEU A 37 -16.06 3.12 -7.30
N GLY A 38 -16.81 3.19 -6.20
CA GLY A 38 -18.23 2.86 -6.15
C GLY A 38 -18.50 1.40 -6.48
N MET A 39 -17.71 0.48 -5.93
CA MET A 39 -17.88 -0.96 -6.10
C MET A 39 -17.63 -1.71 -4.79
N ALA A 40 -18.18 -2.91 -4.67
CA ALA A 40 -17.90 -3.75 -3.50
C ALA A 40 -16.42 -4.17 -3.48
N ARG A 41 -15.83 -4.28 -2.28
CA ARG A 41 -14.47 -4.78 -2.05
C ARG A 41 -14.16 -6.08 -2.81
N SER A 42 -15.10 -7.03 -2.82
CA SER A 42 -14.97 -8.31 -3.55
C SER A 42 -14.86 -8.11 -5.07
N THR A 43 -15.51 -7.07 -5.61
CA THR A 43 -15.41 -6.71 -7.03
C THR A 43 -14.03 -6.15 -7.33
N PHE A 44 -13.53 -5.23 -6.50
CA PHE A 44 -12.17 -4.70 -6.64
C PHE A 44 -11.11 -5.80 -6.49
N GLY A 45 -11.25 -6.71 -5.52
CA GLY A 45 -10.36 -7.86 -5.37
C GLY A 45 -10.34 -8.79 -6.60
N ASN A 46 -11.48 -8.96 -7.28
CA ASN A 46 -11.51 -9.68 -8.56
C ASN A 46 -10.84 -8.90 -9.69
N LYS A 47 -10.93 -7.56 -9.69
CA LYS A 47 -10.25 -6.71 -10.67
C LYS A 47 -8.73 -6.73 -10.51
N LEU A 48 -8.21 -6.85 -9.29
CA LEU A 48 -6.78 -7.01 -9.03
C LEU A 48 -6.16 -8.27 -9.67
N LYS A 49 -6.97 -9.24 -10.14
CA LYS A 49 -6.46 -10.37 -10.92
C LYS A 49 -6.05 -9.95 -12.35
N GLN A 50 -6.54 -8.80 -12.82
CA GLN A 50 -6.17 -8.24 -14.11
C GLN A 50 -4.79 -7.58 -13.98
N LYS A 51 -3.87 -7.96 -14.89
CA LYS A 51 -2.48 -7.53 -14.85
C LYS A 51 -2.33 -6.00 -14.77
N GLU A 52 -3.06 -5.27 -15.62
CA GLU A 52 -3.03 -3.80 -15.67
C GLU A 52 -3.43 -3.14 -14.34
N VAL A 53 -4.45 -3.66 -13.67
CA VAL A 53 -4.94 -3.12 -12.39
C VAL A 53 -3.95 -3.41 -11.27
N ARG A 54 -3.41 -4.63 -11.25
CA ARG A 54 -2.41 -5.05 -10.28
C ARG A 54 -1.13 -4.23 -10.40
N GLU A 55 -0.62 -4.08 -11.61
CA GLU A 55 0.60 -3.30 -11.88
C GLU A 55 0.41 -1.83 -11.50
N ALA A 56 -0.76 -1.26 -11.77
CA ALA A 56 -1.07 0.10 -11.36
C ALA A 56 -1.13 0.27 -9.84
N TYR A 57 -1.72 -0.69 -9.13
CA TYR A 57 -1.75 -0.70 -7.67
C TYR A 57 -0.33 -0.82 -7.08
N GLU A 58 0.45 -1.81 -7.52
CA GLU A 58 1.83 -2.05 -7.09
C GLU A 58 2.73 -0.83 -7.38
N ARG A 59 2.58 -0.23 -8.57
CA ARG A 59 3.29 0.98 -8.95
C ARG A 59 2.91 2.17 -8.06
N GLY A 60 1.62 2.34 -7.76
CA GLY A 60 1.16 3.38 -6.86
C GLY A 60 1.78 3.25 -5.48
N LEU A 61 1.79 2.04 -4.90
CA LEU A 61 2.45 1.76 -3.62
C LEU A 61 3.93 2.19 -3.64
N SER A 62 4.68 1.76 -4.67
CA SER A 62 6.09 2.12 -4.84
C SER A 62 6.31 3.64 -4.93
N GLU A 63 5.45 4.33 -5.67
CA GLU A 63 5.50 5.80 -5.79
C GLU A 63 5.21 6.50 -4.45
N GLY A 64 4.30 5.95 -3.65
CA GLY A 64 4.03 6.41 -2.29
C GLY A 64 5.26 6.23 -1.40
N ASP A 65 5.93 5.08 -1.49
CA ASP A 65 7.13 4.77 -0.70
C ASP A 65 8.31 5.68 -1.07
N VAL A 66 8.47 6.01 -2.35
CA VAL A 66 9.45 7.02 -2.82
C VAL A 66 9.11 8.40 -2.24
N SER A 67 7.83 8.76 -2.22
CA SER A 67 7.38 10.05 -1.67
C SER A 67 7.66 10.16 -0.17
N ILE A 68 7.48 9.07 0.59
CA ILE A 68 7.83 9.02 2.02
C ILE A 68 9.33 9.21 2.22
N ARG A 69 10.19 8.54 1.43
CA ARG A 69 11.64 8.72 1.50
C ARG A 69 12.07 10.17 1.27
N ARG A 70 11.46 10.82 0.28
CA ARG A 70 11.70 12.25 0.02
C ARG A 70 11.31 13.11 1.23
N ALA A 71 10.12 12.89 1.78
CA ALA A 71 9.68 13.64 2.96
C ALA A 71 10.56 13.40 4.18
N GLN A 72 11.03 12.15 4.40
CA GLN A 72 12.00 11.82 5.45
C GLN A 72 13.31 12.61 5.29
N TYR A 73 13.85 12.68 4.06
CA TYR A 73 15.05 13.46 3.76
C TYR A 73 14.84 14.95 4.04
N ASP A 74 13.75 15.52 3.52
CA ASP A 74 13.43 16.94 3.71
C ASP A 74 13.23 17.29 5.19
N ALA A 75 12.63 16.39 5.98
CA ALA A 75 12.45 16.58 7.41
C ALA A 75 13.72 16.41 8.23
N ALA A 76 14.66 15.55 7.80
CA ALA A 76 15.98 15.45 8.42
C ALA A 76 16.76 16.77 8.27
N VAL A 77 16.52 17.52 7.20
CA VAL A 77 17.11 18.84 6.96
C VAL A 77 16.37 19.95 7.73
N ASN A 78 15.04 19.89 7.84
CA ASN A 78 14.20 21.03 8.25
C ASN A 78 13.43 20.88 9.59
N GLY A 79 13.42 19.70 10.24
CA GLY A 79 13.00 19.56 11.65
C GLY A 79 11.53 19.21 11.95
N LYS A 80 10.93 18.20 11.29
CA LYS A 80 9.61 17.62 11.67
C LYS A 80 9.54 16.10 11.45
N THR A 81 9.89 15.29 12.45
CA THR A 81 10.29 13.88 12.23
C THR A 81 9.33 12.80 12.71
N ALA A 82 8.50 13.04 13.74
CA ALA A 82 7.81 11.96 14.46
C ALA A 82 6.88 11.10 13.55
N MET A 83 5.99 11.72 12.78
CA MET A 83 5.09 10.98 11.88
C MET A 83 5.80 10.30 10.69
N LEU A 84 6.95 10.84 10.28
CA LEU A 84 7.73 10.29 9.16
C LEU A 84 8.53 9.05 9.56
N ILE A 85 8.94 8.95 10.83
CA ILE A 85 9.55 7.72 11.37
C ILE A 85 8.51 6.60 11.39
N TRP A 86 7.29 6.88 11.86
CA TRP A 86 6.22 5.87 11.88
C TRP A 86 5.87 5.36 10.48
N LEU A 87 5.72 6.26 9.50
CA LEU A 87 5.50 5.86 8.10
C LEU A 87 6.68 5.07 7.54
N GLY A 88 7.90 5.45 7.89
CA GLY A 88 9.12 4.73 7.53
C GLY A 88 9.13 3.28 7.99
N LYS A 89 8.78 3.05 9.26
CA LYS A 89 8.71 1.69 9.83
C LYS A 89 7.64 0.84 9.15
N ASN A 90 6.44 1.40 8.98
CA ASN A 90 5.29 0.63 8.48
C ASN A 90 5.32 0.38 6.96
N ARG A 91 5.76 1.36 6.17
CA ARG A 91 5.73 1.26 4.70
C ARG A 91 7.07 0.94 4.08
N LEU A 92 8.17 1.37 4.70
CA LEU A 92 9.52 1.20 4.14
C LEU A 92 10.30 0.06 4.81
N ASN A 93 9.67 -0.66 5.75
CA ASN A 93 10.30 -1.71 6.57
C ASN A 93 11.57 -1.24 7.28
N GLN A 94 11.63 0.04 7.66
CA GLN A 94 12.75 0.57 8.42
C GLN A 94 12.68 0.07 9.87
N THR A 95 13.83 -0.31 10.44
CA THR A 95 13.92 -0.80 11.82
C THR A 95 15.01 -0.04 12.58
N ASP A 96 14.81 0.10 13.89
CA ASP A 96 15.85 0.62 14.76
C ASP A 96 16.78 -0.54 15.14
N ARG A 97 18.09 -0.28 15.14
CA ARG A 97 19.07 -1.22 15.68
C ARG A 97 19.42 -0.82 17.10
N VAL A 98 19.21 -1.73 18.05
CA VAL A 98 19.64 -1.57 19.44
C VAL A 98 20.90 -2.40 19.64
N GLU A 99 22.00 -1.76 20.03
CA GLU A 99 23.24 -2.44 20.41
C GLU A 99 23.35 -2.43 21.94
N THR A 100 23.37 -3.62 22.55
CA THR A 100 23.55 -3.79 24.00
C THR A 100 24.99 -4.23 24.26
N LYS A 101 25.78 -3.39 24.93
CA LYS A 101 27.10 -3.80 25.46
C LYS A 101 26.88 -4.35 26.86
N THR A 102 27.21 -5.63 27.05
CA THR A 102 27.24 -6.27 28.36
C THR A 102 28.69 -6.38 28.80
N GLU A 103 29.10 -5.54 29.75
CA GLU A 103 30.39 -5.66 30.44
C GLU A 103 30.17 -6.57 31.66
N ASN A 104 30.64 -7.81 31.59
CA ASN A 104 30.65 -8.71 32.74
C ASN A 104 31.96 -8.48 33.50
N GLU A 105 31.90 -7.86 34.66
CA GLU A 105 33.00 -7.89 35.62
C GLU A 105 33.08 -9.31 36.22
N ILE A 106 34.15 -10.03 35.90
CA ILE A 106 34.47 -11.29 36.56
C ILE A 106 35.03 -10.94 37.94
N THR A 107 34.20 -11.07 38.97
CA THR A 107 34.70 -11.06 40.35
C THR A 107 35.19 -12.46 40.67
N ASP A 108 36.51 -12.68 40.53
CA ASP A 108 37.18 -13.86 41.06
C ASP A 108 36.96 -13.91 42.58
N THR A 109 36.37 -15.01 43.06
CA THR A 109 36.19 -15.33 44.49
C THR A 109 37.03 -16.53 44.85
#